data_AF-M7XQ90-F1
#
_entry.id   AF-M7XQ90-F1
#
_cell.length_a   1.000
_cell.length_b   1.000
_cell.length_c   1.000
_cell.angle_alpha   90.00
_cell.angle_beta   90.00
_cell.angle_gamma   90.00
#
_symmetry.space_group_name_H-M   'P 1'
#
loop_
_entity.id
_entity.type
_entity.pdbx_description
1 polymer ?
#
loop_
_entity_poly.entity_id
_entity_poly.type
_entity_poly.pdbx_seq_one_letter_code
_entity_poly.pdbx_strand_id
1 'polypeptide(L)'
;MAARQTKSHAQPSPVVVVGAGCIGLTTGIALLKRGYPVLLLAHQLPGDPLSPDFASTAAGAHHLSFTSDDDWRQRNFDMRTFERLWAESEDAAKGEERGLMRLTQTELYKGDLHLRFLEGLPDFCIHDALPDLDQYSQGCNTLQRRNNLQRNERRRVGDDGIQDEGASVAECLVKRYARQGQKGEESVCGEAVVIGP
;
A
#
# COMPACT_ATOMS: atom_id res chain seq x y z
N MET A 1 22.38 2.96 61.36
CA MET A 1 21.15 3.58 60.84
C MET A 1 21.20 3.55 59.31
N ALA A 2 20.71 2.47 58.69
CA ALA A 2 20.70 2.34 57.22
C ALA A 2 19.46 3.06 56.68
N ALA A 3 19.67 4.03 55.78
CA ALA A 3 18.60 4.80 55.17
C ALA A 3 17.71 3.89 54.30
N ARG A 4 16.43 3.81 54.67
CA ARG A 4 15.38 3.12 53.94
C ARG A 4 15.12 3.87 52.64
N GLN A 5 15.62 3.34 51.51
CA GLN A 5 15.28 3.87 50.19
C GLN A 5 13.78 3.71 49.96
N THR A 6 13.08 4.83 49.89
CA THR A 6 11.69 4.89 49.47
C THR A 6 11.65 4.67 47.96
N LYS A 7 11.20 3.49 47.53
CA LYS A 7 10.81 3.26 46.12
C LYS A 7 9.70 4.27 45.82
N SER A 8 10.02 5.34 45.08
CA SER A 8 9.00 6.18 44.48
C SER A 8 8.14 5.29 43.59
N HIS A 9 6.82 5.46 43.65
CA HIS A 9 5.91 4.74 42.76
C HIS A 9 6.24 5.16 41.33
N ALA A 10 7.01 4.29 40.67
CA ALA A 10 7.61 4.54 39.38
C ALA A 10 6.52 4.76 38.34
N GLN A 11 6.69 5.79 37.51
CA GLN A 11 5.96 5.91 36.26
C GLN A 11 6.02 4.57 35.52
N PRO A 12 4.92 4.12 34.88
CA PRO A 12 4.90 2.84 34.18
C PRO A 12 6.09 2.78 33.21
N SER A 13 6.86 1.70 33.27
CA SER A 13 8.03 1.53 32.42
C SER A 13 7.59 1.59 30.95
N PRO A 14 8.31 2.33 30.09
CA PRO A 14 7.95 2.47 28.69
C PRO A 14 8.06 1.12 27.96
N VAL A 15 7.12 0.87 27.06
CA VAL A 15 7.21 -0.23 26.09
C VAL A 15 8.17 0.21 24.99
N VAL A 16 9.24 -0.57 24.81
CA VAL A 16 10.24 -0.31 23.77
C VAL A 16 9.81 -0.99 22.48
N VAL A 17 9.61 -0.22 21.41
CA VAL A 17 9.35 -0.72 20.06
C VAL A 17 10.62 -0.58 19.25
N VAL A 18 11.09 -1.68 18.66
CA VAL A 18 12.31 -1.72 17.85
C VAL A 18 11.95 -1.71 16.37
N GLY A 19 12.45 -0.72 15.64
CA GLY A 19 12.23 -0.49 14.21
C GLY A 19 11.16 0.56 13.92
N ALA A 20 11.44 1.46 12.97
CA ALA A 20 10.53 2.52 12.53
C ALA A 20 9.92 2.25 11.14
N GLY A 21 9.80 0.97 10.76
CA GLY A 21 9.04 0.54 9.59
C GLY A 21 7.52 0.60 9.84
N CYS A 22 6.74 0.24 8.83
CA CYS A 22 5.26 0.28 8.91
C CYS A 22 4.71 -0.51 10.12
N ILE A 23 5.24 -1.71 10.40
CA ILE A 23 4.82 -2.53 11.54
C ILE A 23 5.18 -1.85 12.88
N GLY A 24 6.40 -1.31 13.00
CA GLY A 24 6.87 -0.67 14.23
C GLY A 24 6.09 0.60 14.56
N LEU A 25 5.90 1.47 13.57
CA LEU A 25 5.14 2.72 13.74
C LEU A 25 3.66 2.46 14.02
N THR A 26 3.01 1.57 13.28
CA THR A 26 1.59 1.22 13.53
C THR A 26 1.39 0.60 14.91
N THR A 27 2.31 -0.28 15.34
CA THR A 27 2.30 -0.86 16.69
C THR A 27 2.49 0.20 17.76
N GLY A 28 3.47 1.10 17.59
CA GLY A 28 3.72 2.21 18.51
C GLY A 28 2.50 3.10 18.68
N ILE A 29 1.84 3.48 17.57
CA ILE A 29 0.60 4.26 17.60
C ILE A 29 -0.53 3.50 18.31
N ALA A 30 -0.70 2.21 18.04
CA ALA A 30 -1.73 1.39 18.70
C ALA A 30 -1.51 1.28 20.21
N LEU A 31 -0.26 1.18 20.66
CA LEU A 31 0.10 1.19 22.08
C LEU A 31 -0.13 2.56 22.72
N LEU A 32 0.28 3.64 22.07
CA LEU A 32 0.05 5.01 22.54
C LEU A 32 -1.44 5.30 22.71
N LYS A 33 -2.29 4.89 21.74
CA LYS A 33 -3.75 5.04 21.83
C LYS A 33 -4.38 4.27 23.00
N ARG A 34 -3.72 3.23 23.50
CA ARG A 34 -4.14 2.46 24.68
C ARG A 34 -3.57 2.99 26.00
N GLY A 35 -2.84 4.11 25.96
CA GLY A 35 -2.29 4.76 27.15
C GLY A 35 -0.95 4.20 27.63
N TYR A 36 -0.26 3.39 26.83
CA TYR A 36 1.08 2.92 27.18
C TYR A 36 2.12 4.01 26.87
N PRO A 37 3.08 4.26 27.78
CA PRO A 37 4.29 5.01 27.42
C PRO A 37 5.09 4.19 26.41
N VAL A 38 5.45 4.76 25.27
CA VAL A 38 6.17 4.08 24.19
C VAL A 38 7.49 4.78 23.91
N LEU A 39 8.57 4.00 23.79
CA LEU A 39 9.87 4.45 23.29
C LEU A 39 10.17 3.72 21.97
N LEU A 40 10.35 4.46 20.88
CA LEU A 40 10.73 3.90 19.59
C LEU A 40 12.26 3.95 19.44
N LEU A 41 12.88 2.81 19.16
CA LEU A 41 14.31 2.69 18.86
C LEU A 41 14.47 2.13 17.44
N ALA A 42 15.15 2.86 16.56
CA ALA A 42 15.37 2.41 15.19
C ALA A 42 16.73 2.86 14.69
N HIS A 43 17.32 2.06 13.81
CA HIS A 43 18.54 2.43 13.10
C HIS A 43 18.25 3.42 11.96
N GLN A 44 17.10 3.24 11.28
CA GLN A 44 16.65 4.06 10.16
C GLN A 44 15.23 4.55 10.38
N LEU A 45 14.94 5.75 9.87
CA LEU A 45 13.67 6.44 9.94
C LEU A 45 13.08 6.67 8.52
N PRO A 46 11.76 6.91 8.40
CA PRO A 46 11.11 7.19 7.12
C PRO A 46 11.72 8.31 6.26
N GLY A 47 12.40 9.28 6.89
CA GLY A 47 13.06 10.39 6.19
C GLY A 47 14.51 10.12 5.78
N ASP A 48 15.08 8.96 6.13
CA ASP A 48 16.45 8.63 5.77
C ASP A 48 16.58 8.25 4.29
N PRO A 49 17.78 8.34 3.70
CA PRO A 49 18.01 7.91 2.32
C PRO A 49 17.58 6.46 2.09
N LEU A 50 17.11 6.18 0.88
CA LEU A 50 16.72 4.82 0.48
C LEU A 50 17.88 3.85 0.69
N SER A 51 17.59 2.75 1.36
CA SER A 51 18.57 1.72 1.72
C SER A 51 17.93 0.34 1.63
N PRO A 52 18.67 -0.68 1.18
CA PRO A 52 18.17 -2.06 1.12
C PRO A 52 17.81 -2.63 2.50
N ASP A 53 18.36 -2.06 3.58
CA ASP A 53 18.11 -2.52 4.95
C ASP A 53 16.79 -1.97 5.53
N PHE A 54 16.13 -1.04 4.82
CA PHE A 54 14.87 -0.43 5.24
C PHE A 54 13.77 -0.60 4.18
N ALA A 55 13.08 -1.73 4.25
CA ALA A 55 12.11 -2.13 3.24
C ALA A 55 10.89 -1.21 3.11
N SER A 56 10.46 -0.54 4.19
CA SER A 56 9.19 0.20 4.20
C SER A 56 9.15 1.37 3.21
N THR A 57 10.26 2.08 2.99
CA THR A 57 10.32 3.21 2.04
C THR A 57 10.50 2.77 0.58
N ALA A 58 10.91 1.52 0.34
CA ALA A 58 11.07 0.95 -0.99
C ALA A 58 9.77 0.34 -1.55
N ALA A 59 8.71 0.22 -0.74
CA ALA A 59 7.47 -0.44 -1.13
C ALA A 59 6.61 0.44 -2.05
N GLY A 60 6.00 -0.14 -3.08
CA GLY A 60 5.00 0.54 -3.93
C GLY A 60 3.59 0.65 -3.31
N ALA A 61 3.41 0.08 -2.11
CA ALA A 61 2.22 0.09 -1.25
C ALA A 61 0.85 0.05 -1.94
N HIS A 62 0.36 -1.15 -2.26
CA HIS A 62 -1.06 -1.42 -2.52
C HIS A 62 -1.57 -2.41 -1.48
N HIS A 63 -2.85 -2.33 -1.10
CA HIS A 63 -3.45 -3.34 -0.23
C HIS A 63 -4.10 -4.45 -1.07
N LEU A 64 -3.35 -5.53 -1.30
CA LEU A 64 -3.82 -6.75 -1.95
C LEU A 64 -3.49 -7.95 -1.07
N SER A 65 -4.44 -8.89 -0.94
CA SER A 65 -4.23 -10.13 -0.20
C SER A 65 -3.90 -11.25 -1.18
N PHE A 66 -2.79 -11.94 -0.93
CA PHE A 66 -2.40 -13.17 -1.63
C PHE A 66 -2.64 -14.40 -0.76
N THR A 67 -3.49 -14.26 0.25
CA THR A 67 -3.66 -15.26 1.29
C THR A 67 -4.49 -16.42 0.78
N SER A 68 -4.02 -17.64 1.05
CA SER A 68 -4.78 -18.86 0.76
C SER A 68 -6.08 -18.91 1.55
N ASP A 69 -7.10 -19.54 0.97
CA ASP A 69 -8.43 -19.68 1.55
C ASP A 69 -8.44 -20.29 2.96
N ASP A 70 -7.47 -21.16 3.24
CA ASP A 70 -7.30 -21.90 4.49
C ASP A 70 -6.48 -21.15 5.56
N ASP A 71 -5.76 -20.09 5.22
CA ASP A 71 -5.04 -19.26 6.18
C ASP A 71 -5.95 -18.17 6.79
N TRP A 72 -6.80 -18.63 7.71
CA TRP A 72 -7.75 -17.76 8.41
C TRP A 72 -7.06 -16.61 9.16
N ARG A 73 -5.83 -16.83 9.66
CA ARG A 73 -5.14 -15.85 10.50
C ARG A 73 -4.66 -14.68 9.67
N GLN A 74 -4.02 -14.96 8.54
CA GLN A 74 -3.56 -13.94 7.62
C GLN A 74 -4.76 -13.21 6.99
N ARG A 75 -5.82 -13.92 6.60
CA ARG A 75 -7.06 -13.30 6.08
C ARG A 75 -7.67 -12.31 7.08
N ASN A 76 -7.70 -12.67 8.36
CA ASN A 76 -8.20 -11.77 9.40
C ASN A 76 -7.32 -10.52 9.58
N PHE A 77 -5.99 -10.62 9.42
CA PHE A 77 -5.12 -9.44 9.47
C PHE A 77 -5.29 -8.55 8.25
N ASP A 78 -5.37 -9.13 7.06
CA ASP A 78 -5.59 -8.40 5.82
C ASP A 78 -6.95 -7.67 5.87
N MET A 79 -8.00 -8.33 6.35
CA MET A 79 -9.35 -7.73 6.42
C MET A 79 -9.38 -6.56 7.40
N ARG A 80 -8.81 -6.72 8.61
CA ARG A 80 -8.72 -5.64 9.59
C ARG A 80 -7.90 -4.45 9.08
N THR A 81 -6.87 -4.73 8.29
CA THR A 81 -6.04 -3.69 7.67
C THR A 81 -6.84 -2.95 6.60
N PHE A 82 -7.53 -3.68 5.72
CA PHE A 82 -8.43 -3.12 4.73
C PHE A 82 -9.49 -2.24 5.37
N GLU A 83 -10.25 -2.75 6.35
CA GLU A 83 -11.31 -1.98 7.03
C GLU A 83 -10.79 -0.67 7.61
N ARG A 84 -9.59 -0.69 8.21
CA ARG A 84 -8.98 0.52 8.77
C ARG A 84 -8.60 1.52 7.67
N LEU A 85 -7.93 1.07 6.62
CA LEU A 85 -7.51 1.93 5.51
C LEU A 85 -8.72 2.46 4.73
N TRP A 86 -9.75 1.64 4.56
CA TRP A 86 -11.03 2.03 3.99
C TRP A 86 -11.64 3.14 4.82
N ALA A 87 -11.86 2.94 6.13
CA ALA A 87 -12.44 3.98 6.99
C ALA A 87 -11.64 5.30 6.97
N GLU A 88 -10.30 5.24 6.99
CA GLU A 88 -9.45 6.44 7.00
C GLU A 88 -9.43 7.20 5.66
N SER A 89 -9.88 6.56 4.57
CA SER A 89 -9.97 7.12 3.22
C SER A 89 -11.40 7.46 2.78
N GLU A 90 -12.37 7.42 3.70
CA GLU A 90 -13.78 7.75 3.40
C GLU A 90 -13.96 9.18 2.87
N ASP A 91 -13.24 10.12 3.47
CA ASP A 91 -13.10 11.48 2.95
C ASP A 91 -11.89 11.51 2.02
N ALA A 92 -12.12 11.62 0.71
CA ALA A 92 -11.05 11.56 -0.29
C ALA A 92 -9.96 12.61 -0.06
N ALA A 93 -10.34 13.84 0.31
CA ALA A 93 -9.37 14.92 0.51
C ALA A 93 -8.49 14.67 1.74
N LYS A 94 -9.10 14.21 2.86
CA LYS A 94 -8.33 13.83 4.05
C LYS A 94 -7.54 12.54 3.86
N GLY A 95 -8.06 11.63 3.05
CA GLY A 95 -7.36 10.40 2.66
C GLY A 95 -6.06 10.73 1.96
N GLU A 96 -6.12 11.57 0.93
CA GLU A 96 -4.94 12.01 0.18
C GLU A 96 -3.90 12.72 1.05
N GLU A 97 -4.31 13.60 1.97
CA GLU A 97 -3.41 14.25 2.93
C GLU A 97 -2.66 13.22 3.81
N ARG A 98 -3.28 12.06 4.08
CA ARG A 98 -2.70 10.95 4.86
C ARG A 98 -1.98 9.93 4.00
N GLY A 99 -1.91 10.12 2.68
CA GLY A 99 -1.31 9.17 1.72
C GLY A 99 -2.21 7.98 1.37
N LEU A 100 -3.54 8.10 1.52
CA LEU A 100 -4.50 7.03 1.21
C LEU A 100 -5.41 7.40 0.05
N MET A 101 -5.52 6.52 -0.95
CA MET A 101 -6.39 6.70 -2.10
C MET A 101 -7.19 5.42 -2.39
N ARG A 102 -8.51 5.54 -2.57
CA ARG A 102 -9.34 4.41 -2.99
C ARG A 102 -9.31 4.30 -4.51
N LEU A 103 -8.97 3.13 -5.04
CA LEU A 103 -9.04 2.84 -6.46
C LEU A 103 -9.86 1.57 -6.70
N THR A 104 -10.62 1.54 -7.79
CA THR A 104 -11.20 0.29 -8.29
C THR A 104 -10.13 -0.46 -9.06
N GLN A 105 -9.91 -1.73 -8.72
CA GLN A 105 -8.90 -2.58 -9.35
C GLN A 105 -9.56 -3.74 -10.10
N THR A 106 -8.93 -4.14 -11.20
CA THR A 106 -9.32 -5.32 -11.97
C THR A 106 -8.10 -6.22 -12.06
N GLU A 107 -8.27 -7.49 -11.72
CA GLU A 107 -7.18 -8.45 -11.67
C GLU A 107 -7.44 -9.64 -12.58
N LEU A 108 -6.42 -10.02 -13.34
CA LEU A 108 -6.49 -11.16 -14.23
C LEU A 108 -5.90 -12.37 -13.52
N TYR A 109 -6.72 -13.40 -13.36
CA TYR A 109 -6.33 -14.63 -12.69
C TYR A 109 -6.23 -15.80 -13.66
N LYS A 110 -5.31 -16.72 -13.38
CA LYS A 110 -5.18 -17.98 -14.10
C LYS A 110 -4.84 -19.11 -13.12
N GLY A 111 -5.72 -20.10 -13.03
CA GLY A 111 -5.53 -21.26 -12.14
C GLY A 111 -6.41 -21.19 -10.89
N ASP A 112 -5.89 -21.70 -9.77
CA ASP A 112 -6.63 -21.76 -8.51
C ASP A 112 -6.90 -20.35 -7.95
N LEU A 113 -8.18 -20.10 -7.69
CA LEU A 113 -8.73 -18.81 -7.31
C LEU A 113 -8.86 -18.74 -5.78
N HIS A 114 -7.89 -18.13 -5.11
CA HIS A 114 -7.95 -17.83 -3.66
C HIS A 114 -8.74 -16.54 -3.39
N LEU A 115 -10.01 -16.53 -3.80
CA LEU A 115 -10.85 -15.32 -3.85
C LEU A 115 -11.59 -15.03 -2.54
N ARG A 116 -11.57 -15.92 -1.56
CA ARG A 116 -12.41 -15.76 -0.36
C ARG A 116 -12.11 -14.51 0.46
N PHE A 117 -10.94 -13.89 0.29
CA PHE A 117 -10.68 -12.58 0.85
C PHE A 117 -11.44 -11.49 0.07
N LEU A 118 -11.33 -11.52 -1.26
CA LEU A 118 -11.92 -10.51 -2.17
C LEU A 118 -13.44 -10.51 -2.13
N GLU A 119 -14.07 -11.66 -1.94
CA GLU A 119 -15.53 -11.79 -1.78
C GLU A 119 -16.10 -10.95 -0.62
N GLY A 120 -15.27 -10.61 0.37
CA GLY A 120 -15.66 -9.77 1.50
C GLY A 120 -15.50 -8.27 1.26
N LEU A 121 -14.94 -7.85 0.11
CA LEU A 121 -14.68 -6.46 -0.20
C LEU A 121 -15.91 -5.76 -0.79
N PRO A 122 -16.03 -4.43 -0.63
CA PRO A 122 -17.04 -3.63 -1.32
C PRO A 122 -16.96 -3.84 -2.83
N ASP A 123 -18.13 -3.88 -3.47
CA ASP A 123 -18.28 -3.89 -4.93
C ASP A 123 -17.53 -5.03 -5.66
N PHE A 124 -17.18 -6.11 -4.95
CA PHE A 124 -16.60 -7.32 -5.53
C PHE A 124 -17.55 -7.94 -6.55
N CYS A 125 -17.03 -8.21 -7.74
CA CYS A 125 -17.77 -8.90 -8.80
C CYS A 125 -16.83 -9.65 -9.76
N ILE A 126 -17.32 -10.76 -10.32
CA ILE A 126 -16.60 -11.53 -11.33
C ILE A 126 -17.05 -11.06 -12.72
N HIS A 127 -16.11 -10.89 -13.64
CA HIS A 127 -16.35 -10.44 -15.01
C HIS A 127 -16.16 -11.59 -16.00
N ASP A 128 -17.24 -12.01 -16.65
CA ASP A 128 -17.23 -13.11 -17.62
C ASP A 128 -16.43 -12.79 -18.91
N ALA A 129 -16.16 -11.51 -19.16
CA ALA A 129 -15.43 -11.04 -20.33
C ALA A 129 -14.20 -10.23 -19.91
N LEU A 130 -13.07 -10.50 -20.58
CA LEU A 130 -11.91 -9.63 -20.50
C LEU A 130 -12.34 -8.21 -20.90
N PRO A 131 -12.04 -7.19 -20.09
CA PRO A 131 -12.40 -5.84 -20.44
C PRO A 131 -11.63 -5.41 -21.69
N ASP A 132 -12.22 -4.50 -22.46
CA ASP A 132 -11.58 -3.92 -23.64
C ASP A 132 -10.29 -3.20 -23.22
N LEU A 133 -9.14 -3.81 -23.52
CA LEU A 133 -7.82 -3.36 -23.06
C LEU A 133 -7.48 -1.94 -23.55
N ASP A 134 -8.16 -1.45 -24.60
CA ASP A 134 -7.98 -0.08 -25.09
C ASP A 134 -8.44 0.97 -24.06
N GLN A 135 -9.40 0.64 -23.17
CA GLN A 135 -9.89 1.56 -22.15
C GLN A 135 -8.87 1.82 -21.03
N TYR A 136 -8.05 0.82 -20.66
CA TYR A 136 -7.03 0.95 -19.60
C TYR A 136 -5.82 1.77 -20.04
N SER A 137 -5.50 1.77 -21.34
CA SER A 137 -4.42 2.60 -21.89
C SER A 137 -4.66 4.09 -21.64
N GLN A 138 -5.93 4.53 -21.65
CA GLN A 138 -6.28 5.93 -21.51
C GLN A 138 -6.16 6.41 -20.06
N GLY A 139 -6.60 5.61 -19.08
CA GLY A 139 -6.54 5.93 -17.65
C GLY A 139 -5.11 6.13 -17.14
N CYS A 140 -4.21 5.22 -17.50
CA CYS A 140 -2.79 5.31 -17.15
C CYS A 140 -2.15 6.56 -17.78
N ASN A 141 -2.44 6.84 -19.06
CA ASN A 141 -1.95 8.03 -19.76
C ASN A 141 -2.44 9.35 -19.15
N THR A 142 -3.67 9.43 -18.62
CA THR A 142 -4.17 10.63 -17.92
C THR A 142 -3.50 10.86 -16.57
N LEU A 143 -3.29 9.81 -15.77
CA LEU A 143 -2.58 9.89 -14.49
C LEU A 143 -1.10 10.25 -14.71
N GLN A 144 -0.45 9.65 -15.71
CA GLN A 144 0.92 9.98 -16.10
C GLN A 144 1.03 11.41 -16.65
N ARG A 145 0.03 11.90 -17.42
CA ARG A 145 -0.01 13.30 -17.86
C ARG A 145 -0.16 14.27 -16.69
N ARG A 146 -1.01 13.98 -15.71
CA ARG A 146 -1.15 14.82 -14.50
C ARG A 146 0.14 14.86 -13.68
N ASN A 147 0.77 13.70 -13.45
CA ASN A 147 2.04 13.61 -12.74
C ASN A 147 3.20 14.27 -13.51
N ASN A 148 3.22 14.17 -14.84
CA ASN A 148 4.20 14.86 -15.69
C ASN A 148 3.97 16.38 -15.76
N LEU A 149 2.71 16.84 -15.72
CA LEU A 149 2.38 18.27 -15.61
C LEU A 149 2.86 18.85 -14.27
N GLN A 150 2.57 18.16 -13.16
CA GLN A 150 3.06 18.58 -11.83
C GLN A 150 4.58 18.49 -11.71
N ARG A 151 5.25 17.51 -12.34
CA ARG A 151 6.72 17.45 -12.43
C ARG A 151 7.29 18.57 -13.31
N ASN A 152 6.63 18.92 -14.42
CA ASN A 152 7.06 20.00 -15.30
C ASN A 152 6.89 21.39 -14.65
N GLU A 153 5.86 21.57 -13.82
CA GLU A 153 5.70 22.78 -13.01
C GLU A 153 6.82 22.91 -11.96
N ARG A 154 7.27 21.79 -11.37
CA ARG A 154 8.44 21.77 -10.46
C ARG A 154 9.77 21.96 -11.20
N ARG A 155 9.94 21.44 -12.43
CA ARG A 155 11.15 21.66 -13.26
C ARG A 155 11.32 23.07 -13.79
N ARG A 156 10.25 23.88 -13.87
CA ARG A 156 10.39 25.33 -14.17
C ARG A 156 11.08 26.09 -13.02
N VAL A 157 11.20 25.46 -11.86
CA VAL A 157 11.94 25.95 -10.70
C VAL A 157 13.20 25.08 -10.53
N GLY A 158 14.12 25.19 -11.48
CA GLY A 158 15.52 24.80 -11.30
C GLY A 158 15.96 23.42 -11.80
N ASP A 159 17.02 23.49 -12.60
CA ASP A 159 18.16 22.58 -12.74
C ASP A 159 18.19 21.56 -13.90
N ASP A 160 19.39 21.49 -14.49
CA ASP A 160 19.68 21.12 -15.86
C ASP A 160 19.92 19.62 -16.08
N GLY A 161 19.40 19.13 -17.21
CA GLY A 161 20.09 18.18 -18.10
C GLY A 161 20.25 16.71 -17.68
N ILE A 162 19.23 15.87 -17.93
CA ILE A 162 19.40 14.45 -18.31
C ILE A 162 18.29 14.07 -19.32
N GLN A 163 18.68 13.61 -20.51
CA GLN A 163 17.78 12.98 -21.49
C GLN A 163 17.68 11.49 -21.16
N ASP A 164 16.47 10.97 -20.96
CA ASP A 164 16.21 9.55 -20.67
C ASP A 164 15.26 8.98 -21.74
N GLU A 165 15.76 8.03 -22.53
CA GLU A 165 14.96 7.27 -23.50
C GLU A 165 14.15 6.19 -22.78
N GLY A 166 12.99 6.58 -22.26
CA GLY A 166 12.09 5.69 -21.53
C GLY A 166 11.02 5.06 -22.43
N ALA A 167 11.36 3.98 -23.15
CA ALA A 167 10.33 3.02 -23.57
C ALA A 167 9.88 2.24 -22.33
N SER A 168 8.65 2.47 -21.87
CA SER A 168 8.08 1.89 -20.67
C SER A 168 8.00 0.36 -20.75
N VAL A 169 8.58 -0.33 -19.77
CA VAL A 169 8.51 -1.79 -19.59
C VAL A 169 7.06 -2.31 -19.57
N ALA A 170 6.10 -1.46 -19.18
CA ALA A 170 4.67 -1.80 -19.16
C ALA A 170 4.08 -1.95 -20.57
N GLU A 171 4.53 -1.15 -21.55
CA GLU A 171 4.03 -1.23 -22.93
C GLU A 171 4.48 -2.52 -23.62
N CYS A 172 5.63 -3.05 -23.21
CA CYS A 172 6.20 -4.28 -23.74
C CYS A 172 5.49 -5.54 -23.20
N LEU A 173 5.00 -5.51 -21.95
CA LEU A 173 4.23 -6.62 -21.35
C LEU A 173 2.84 -6.76 -21.97
N VAL A 174 2.14 -5.65 -22.21
CA VAL A 174 0.77 -5.64 -22.77
C VAL A 174 0.73 -6.19 -24.20
N LYS A 175 1.70 -5.81 -25.05
CA LYS A 175 1.78 -6.30 -26.44
C LYS A 175 2.11 -7.79 -26.55
N ARG A 176 2.72 -8.39 -25.52
CA ARG A 176 3.07 -9.82 -25.50
C ARG A 176 1.86 -10.71 -25.16
N TYR A 177 0.98 -10.25 -24.27
CA TYR A 177 -0.23 -10.97 -23.86
C TYR A 177 -1.33 -10.97 -24.94
N ALA A 178 -1.52 -9.85 -25.65
CA ALA A 178 -2.54 -9.73 -26.70
C ALA A 178 -2.38 -10.71 -27.88
N ARG A 179 -1.18 -11.29 -28.08
CA ARG A 179 -0.95 -12.30 -29.12
C ARG A 179 -1.26 -13.74 -28.70
N GLN A 180 -1.49 -14.00 -27.40
CA GLN A 180 -1.65 -15.36 -26.88
C GLN A 180 -3.10 -15.72 -26.50
N GLY A 181 -4.00 -14.75 -26.33
CA GLY A 181 -5.38 -14.97 -25.85
C GLY A 181 -6.43 -15.16 -26.95
N GLN A 182 -6.42 -16.31 -27.64
CA GLN A 182 -7.61 -16.85 -28.31
C GLN A 182 -7.95 -18.19 -27.66
N LYS A 183 -8.60 -18.15 -26.49
CA LYS A 183 -9.48 -19.19 -25.92
C LYS A 183 -9.99 -18.71 -24.57
N GLY A 184 -11.29 -18.89 -24.33
CA GLY A 184 -12.05 -18.28 -23.24
C GLY A 184 -11.39 -18.42 -21.87
N GLU A 185 -11.28 -17.30 -21.17
CA GLU A 185 -10.74 -17.20 -19.82
C GLU A 185 -11.65 -16.20 -19.06
N GLU A 186 -12.16 -16.62 -17.90
CA GLU A 186 -12.97 -15.81 -16.96
C GLU A 186 -12.05 -14.84 -16.19
N SER A 187 -12.52 -13.60 -15.97
CA SER A 187 -11.79 -12.50 -15.32
C SER A 187 -12.46 -12.13 -13.99
N VAL A 188 -11.74 -11.64 -12.98
CA VAL A 188 -12.31 -11.33 -11.65
C VAL A 188 -12.01 -9.89 -11.23
N CYS A 189 -12.97 -9.15 -10.68
CA CYS A 189 -12.77 -7.80 -10.15
C CYS A 189 -12.92 -7.74 -8.63
N GLY A 190 -12.06 -6.96 -8.00
CA GLY A 190 -12.15 -6.61 -6.58
C GLY A 190 -11.58 -5.22 -6.36
N GLU A 191 -12.25 -4.41 -5.54
CA GLU A 191 -11.76 -3.06 -5.22
C GLU A 191 -10.55 -3.12 -4.30
N ALA A 192 -9.52 -2.31 -4.59
CA ALA A 192 -8.28 -2.30 -3.81
C ALA A 192 -7.85 -0.87 -3.48
N VAL A 193 -7.60 -0.61 -2.20
CA VAL A 193 -7.07 0.69 -1.77
C VAL A 193 -5.59 0.79 -2.16
N VAL A 194 -5.24 1.84 -2.89
CA VAL A 194 -3.85 2.16 -3.21
C VAL A 194 -3.33 3.22 -2.24
N ILE A 195 -2.22 2.92 -1.57
CA ILE A 195 -1.57 3.84 -0.64
C ILE A 195 -0.58 4.65 -1.47
N GLY A 196 -0.86 5.93 -1.64
CA GLY A 196 -0.01 6.84 -2.42
C GLY A 196 1.19 7.32 -1.61
N PRO A 197 2.32 7.66 -2.27
CA PRO A 197 3.46 8.32 -1.63
C PRO A 197 3.20 9.78 -1.25
#